data_AF-A0A397VYJ3-F1
#
_entry.id   AF-A0A397VYJ3-F1
#
_cell.length_a   1.000
_cell.length_b   1.000
_cell.length_c   1.000
_cell.angle_alpha   90.00
_cell.angle_beta   90.00
_cell.angle_gamma   90.00
#
_symmetry.space_group_name_H-M   'P 1'
#
loop_
_entity.id
_entity.type
_entity.pdbx_description
1 polymer ?
#
loop_
_entity_poly.entity_id
_entity_poly.type
_entity_poly.pdbx_seq_one_letter_code
_entity_poly.pdbx_strand_id
1 'polypeptide(L)'
;MMNKSFSFIFILLAIFSVVTAKLTNDFESCYEQDVPTLDVNFNPDPIPAPGTGATTIFTVTGTALNNSIFVDTDLIEFYFYSNFVESNPSYSLKVPFGIGNFTQNYTIITPEFTESNYVIQIILFNNFQMAGCVRFKRNSFQ
;
A
#
# COMPACT_ATOMS: atom_id res chain seq x y z
N MET A 1 62.37 -10.31 24.59
CA MET A 1 61.21 -9.99 25.45
C MET A 1 60.45 -8.82 24.80
N MET A 2 59.45 -9.10 23.94
CA MET A 2 58.36 -8.19 23.51
C MET A 2 57.47 -9.04 22.57
N ASN A 3 56.32 -9.59 22.97
CA ASN A 3 55.04 -9.04 23.44
C ASN A 3 54.05 -8.77 22.28
N LYS A 4 52.94 -9.54 22.32
CA LYS A 4 51.58 -9.28 21.82
C LYS A 4 51.26 -9.42 20.31
N SER A 5 50.70 -10.60 20.02
CA SER A 5 49.40 -10.86 19.38
C SER A 5 48.72 -9.73 18.60
N PHE A 6 48.45 -9.98 17.33
CA PHE A 6 47.35 -9.33 16.60
C PHE A 6 46.42 -10.41 16.04
N SER A 7 45.33 -10.64 16.77
CA SER A 7 44.20 -11.44 16.30
C SER A 7 43.25 -10.51 15.56
N PHE A 8 43.10 -10.70 14.25
CA PHE A 8 42.13 -9.96 13.44
C PHE A 8 40.74 -10.57 13.66
N ILE A 9 39.93 -9.93 14.49
CA ILE A 9 38.51 -10.24 14.64
C ILE A 9 37.78 -9.55 13.48
N PHE A 10 37.29 -10.33 12.52
CA PHE A 10 36.32 -9.85 11.53
C PHE A 10 34.95 -9.76 12.22
N ILE A 11 34.55 -8.57 12.63
CA ILE A 11 33.17 -8.29 13.02
C ILE A 11 32.39 -8.09 11.72
N LEU A 12 31.64 -9.11 11.31
CA LEU A 12 30.66 -9.01 10.24
C LEU A 12 29.49 -8.17 10.75
N LEU A 13 29.56 -6.85 10.55
CA LEU A 13 28.43 -5.96 10.76
C LEU A 13 27.46 -6.18 9.60
N ALA A 14 26.56 -7.17 9.73
CA ALA A 14 25.39 -7.25 8.88
C ALA A 14 24.48 -6.05 9.24
N ILE A 15 24.76 -4.93 8.59
CA ILE A 15 23.81 -3.83 8.47
C ILE A 15 22.63 -4.41 7.70
N PHE A 16 21.64 -4.91 8.42
CA PHE A 16 20.28 -4.91 7.92
C PHE A 16 19.90 -3.44 7.74
N SER A 17 20.27 -2.88 6.59
CA SER A 17 19.66 -1.67 6.10
C SER A 17 18.20 -2.04 5.87
N VAL A 18 17.36 -1.87 6.89
CA VAL A 18 15.95 -1.58 6.66
C VAL A 18 15.98 -0.21 6.00
N VAL A 19 16.17 -0.20 4.68
CA VAL A 19 15.92 0.97 3.87
C VAL A 19 14.43 1.20 4.04
N THR A 20 14.07 2.06 4.98
CA THR A 20 12.75 2.68 5.01
C THR A 20 12.72 3.64 3.82
N ALA A 21 12.71 3.09 2.61
CA ALA A 21 12.36 3.83 1.43
C ALA A 21 10.90 4.21 1.65
N LYS A 22 10.70 5.42 2.16
CA LYS A 22 9.40 6.05 2.18
C LYS A 22 9.01 6.23 0.71
N LEU A 23 8.32 5.23 0.15
CA LEU A 23 7.77 5.21 -1.21
C LEU A 23 6.58 6.17 -1.36
N THR A 24 6.60 7.30 -0.67
CA THR A 24 5.57 8.34 -0.74
C THR A 24 5.48 9.04 -2.10
N ASN A 25 6.29 8.62 -3.10
CA ASN A 25 6.42 9.31 -4.38
C ASN A 25 5.90 8.50 -5.58
N ASP A 26 5.44 7.27 -5.39
CA ASP A 26 5.02 6.38 -6.49
C ASP A 26 3.50 6.29 -6.66
N PHE A 27 2.76 7.17 -6.00
CA PHE A 27 1.32 7.31 -6.16
C PHE A 27 0.92 8.73 -6.51
N GLU A 28 -0.17 8.86 -7.26
CA GLU A 28 -0.84 10.13 -7.53
C GLU A 28 -2.16 10.20 -6.77
N SER A 29 -2.54 11.39 -6.31
CA SER A 29 -3.91 11.62 -5.83
C SER A 29 -4.87 11.45 -7.00
N CYS A 30 -5.96 10.69 -6.79
CA CYS A 30 -7.10 10.68 -7.69
C CYS A 30 -8.28 11.51 -7.17
N TYR A 31 -8.01 12.34 -6.15
CA TYR A 31 -8.96 13.28 -5.55
C TYR A 31 -8.69 14.70 -6.05
N GLU A 32 -9.74 15.41 -6.47
CA GLU A 32 -9.63 16.73 -7.13
C GLU A 32 -9.31 17.91 -6.19
N GLN A 33 -9.40 17.74 -4.86
CA GLN A 33 -9.22 18.83 -3.88
C GLN A 33 -7.94 18.75 -3.02
N ASP A 34 -6.84 18.26 -3.59
CA ASP A 34 -5.46 18.42 -3.08
C ASP A 34 -5.20 18.06 -1.61
N VAL A 35 -4.91 16.78 -1.42
CA VAL A 35 -3.87 16.10 -0.61
C VAL A 35 -4.50 14.76 -0.23
N PRO A 36 -3.88 13.62 -0.58
CA PRO A 36 -4.42 12.33 -0.20
C PRO A 36 -4.42 12.23 1.33
N THR A 37 -5.62 12.20 1.92
CA THR A 37 -5.89 11.85 3.33
C THR A 37 -5.64 10.36 3.61
N LEU A 38 -4.92 9.70 2.70
CA LEU A 38 -4.76 8.28 2.57
C LEU A 38 -3.30 8.01 2.23
N ASP A 39 -2.57 7.49 3.21
CA ASP A 39 -1.21 6.97 3.04
C ASP A 39 -1.29 5.44 2.90
N VAL A 40 -0.54 4.90 1.95
CA VAL A 40 -0.56 3.46 1.67
C VAL A 40 0.87 2.99 1.44
N ASN A 41 1.27 2.03 2.27
CA ASN A 41 2.47 1.24 2.08
C ASN A 41 2.09 -0.21 1.77
N PHE A 42 2.95 -0.97 1.11
CA PHE A 42 2.66 -2.36 0.78
C PHE A 42 3.89 -3.27 0.86
N ASN A 43 3.65 -4.55 1.11
CA ASN A 43 4.69 -5.58 1.17
C ASN A 43 4.17 -6.91 0.59
N PRO A 44 4.91 -7.58 -0.31
CA PRO A 44 6.23 -7.19 -0.82
C PRO A 44 6.18 -5.98 -1.76
N ASP A 45 7.31 -5.29 -1.86
CA ASP A 45 7.59 -4.27 -2.86
C ASP A 45 8.76 -4.74 -3.73
N PRO A 46 8.59 -4.89 -5.06
CA PRO A 46 7.37 -4.63 -5.85
C PRO A 46 6.22 -5.61 -5.55
N ILE A 47 5.00 -5.16 -5.87
CA ILE A 47 3.79 -5.99 -5.77
C ILE A 47 3.93 -7.19 -6.73
N PRO A 48 3.60 -8.42 -6.28
CA PRO A 48 3.79 -9.63 -7.06
C PRO A 48 3.01 -9.63 -8.37
N ALA A 49 3.54 -10.29 -9.40
CA ALA A 49 2.87 -10.47 -10.68
C ALA A 49 1.47 -11.12 -10.54
N PRO A 50 0.48 -10.64 -11.32
CA PRO A 50 -0.84 -11.24 -11.47
C PRO A 50 -0.81 -12.74 -11.78
N GLY A 51 -1.81 -13.50 -11.30
CA GLY A 51 -1.96 -14.93 -11.61
C GLY A 51 -1.04 -15.87 -10.84
N THR A 52 -0.15 -15.34 -10.00
CA THR A 52 0.74 -16.15 -9.14
C THR A 52 0.04 -16.66 -7.87
N GLY A 53 -1.14 -16.12 -7.53
CA GLY A 53 -1.82 -16.38 -6.26
C GLY A 53 -1.12 -15.75 -5.05
N ALA A 54 -0.10 -14.92 -5.27
CA ALA A 54 0.63 -14.24 -4.22
C ALA A 54 -0.23 -13.17 -3.52
N THR A 55 0.07 -12.93 -2.25
CA THR A 55 -0.60 -11.92 -1.43
C THR A 55 0.27 -10.69 -1.27
N THR A 56 -0.39 -9.54 -1.29
CA THR A 56 0.18 -8.24 -0.92
C THR A 56 -0.52 -7.76 0.34
N ILE A 57 0.27 -7.33 1.33
CA ILE A 57 -0.24 -6.67 2.52
C ILE A 57 -0.15 -5.17 2.29
N PHE A 58 -1.29 -4.49 2.28
CA PHE A 58 -1.38 -3.03 2.24
C PHE A 58 -1.56 -2.51 3.66
N THR A 59 -0.59 -1.73 4.15
CA THR A 59 -0.75 -0.92 5.36
C THR A 59 -1.31 0.43 4.96
N VAL A 60 -2.56 0.68 5.34
CA VAL A 60 -3.28 1.90 5.00
C VAL A 60 -3.47 2.74 6.24
N THR A 61 -3.11 4.01 6.15
CA THR A 61 -3.44 5.05 7.13
C THR A 61 -4.38 6.05 6.48
N GLY A 62 -5.56 6.25 7.05
CA GLY A 62 -6.58 7.15 6.50
C GLY A 62 -7.16 8.10 7.55
N THR A 63 -7.66 9.23 7.07
CA THR A 63 -8.35 10.25 7.89
C THR A 63 -9.79 10.42 7.42
N ALA A 64 -10.73 10.44 8.36
CA ALA A 64 -12.14 10.69 8.12
C ALA A 64 -12.38 12.14 7.68
N LEU A 65 -13.41 12.37 6.86
CA LEU A 65 -13.77 13.72 6.44
C LEU A 65 -14.09 14.57 7.67
N ASN A 66 -13.54 15.79 7.69
CA ASN A 66 -13.71 16.76 8.78
C ASN A 66 -13.39 16.19 10.18
N ASN A 67 -12.45 15.23 10.26
CA ASN A 67 -12.11 14.51 11.50
C ASN A 67 -13.32 13.88 12.20
N SER A 68 -14.30 13.43 11.41
CA SER A 68 -15.48 12.75 11.92
C SER A 68 -15.16 11.32 12.40
N ILE A 69 -16.19 10.50 12.58
CA ILE A 69 -16.06 9.11 13.03
C ILE A 69 -16.22 8.15 11.86
N PHE A 70 -15.39 7.11 11.83
CA PHE A 70 -15.59 5.94 10.99
C PHE A 70 -16.65 5.02 11.59
N VAL A 71 -17.64 4.66 10.80
CA VAL A 71 -18.77 3.78 11.19
C VAL A 71 -18.80 2.50 10.35
N ASP A 72 -19.69 1.57 10.71
CA ASP A 72 -19.76 0.24 10.07
C ASP A 72 -20.05 0.24 8.56
N THR A 73 -20.54 1.37 8.02
CA THR A 73 -20.79 1.58 6.59
C THR A 73 -19.60 2.13 5.84
N ASP A 74 -18.50 2.45 6.53
CA ASP A 74 -17.31 3.03 5.92
C ASP A 74 -16.38 1.95 5.39
N LEU A 75 -15.82 2.23 4.22
CA LEU A 75 -15.19 1.24 3.35
C LEU A 75 -13.86 1.75 2.85
N ILE A 76 -12.96 0.82 2.62
CA ILE A 76 -11.85 1.01 1.71
C ILE A 76 -12.04 0.09 0.51
N GLU A 77 -11.85 0.65 -0.67
CA GLU A 77 -12.00 -0.07 -1.92
C GLU A 77 -10.68 -0.11 -2.67
N PHE A 78 -10.28 -1.32 -3.05
CA PHE A 78 -9.11 -1.57 -3.88
C PHE A 78 -9.60 -1.94 -5.28
N TYR A 79 -9.26 -1.12 -6.28
CA TYR A 79 -9.57 -1.37 -7.68
C TYR A 79 -8.28 -1.66 -8.44
N PHE A 80 -8.28 -2.75 -9.18
CA PHE A 80 -7.13 -3.13 -10.01
C PHE A 80 -7.52 -3.03 -11.49
N TYR A 81 -6.93 -2.08 -12.19
CA TYR A 81 -7.16 -1.86 -13.60
C TYR A 81 -6.02 -2.44 -14.45
N SER A 82 -6.41 -3.10 -15.54
CA SER A 82 -5.55 -3.28 -16.71
C SER A 82 -6.24 -2.70 -17.94
N ASN A 83 -5.49 -2.39 -18.99
CA ASN A 83 -5.94 -1.56 -20.11
C ASN A 83 -7.23 -2.03 -20.84
N PHE A 84 -7.74 -3.26 -20.62
CA PHE A 84 -8.82 -3.84 -21.45
C PHE A 84 -9.82 -4.80 -20.78
N VAL A 85 -10.07 -4.79 -19.46
CA VAL A 85 -11.09 -5.69 -18.87
C VAL A 85 -12.39 -4.95 -18.55
N GLU A 86 -13.51 -5.42 -19.14
CA GLU A 86 -14.89 -4.93 -18.90
C GLU A 86 -15.38 -5.14 -17.44
N SER A 87 -14.61 -5.87 -16.63
CA SER A 87 -14.81 -6.05 -15.19
C SER A 87 -13.46 -6.09 -14.48
N ASN A 88 -13.03 -4.95 -13.95
CA ASN A 88 -11.82 -4.85 -13.15
C ASN A 88 -12.10 -5.43 -11.74
N PRO A 89 -11.26 -6.35 -11.23
CA PRO A 89 -11.47 -6.91 -9.91
C PRO A 89 -11.32 -5.81 -8.85
N SER A 90 -12.23 -5.86 -7.88
CA SER A 90 -12.28 -4.91 -6.79
C SER A 90 -12.53 -5.61 -5.45
N TYR A 91 -11.97 -5.06 -4.39
CA TYR A 91 -12.19 -5.52 -3.01
C TYR A 91 -12.77 -4.37 -2.20
N SER A 92 -13.91 -4.59 -1.54
CA SER A 92 -14.51 -3.64 -0.61
C SER A 92 -14.37 -4.19 0.80
N LEU A 93 -13.61 -3.50 1.65
CA LEU A 93 -13.22 -3.94 2.98
C LEU A 93 -13.60 -2.89 4.01
N LYS A 94 -13.92 -3.33 5.23
CA LYS A 94 -14.30 -2.41 6.31
C LYS A 94 -13.13 -1.56 6.77
N VAL A 95 -13.42 -0.32 7.12
CA VAL A 95 -12.52 0.55 7.88
C VAL A 95 -12.75 0.31 9.38
N PRO A 96 -11.71 0.33 10.23
CA PRO A 96 -11.89 0.24 11.68
C PRO A 96 -12.76 1.39 12.21
N PHE A 97 -13.69 1.07 13.11
CA PHE A 97 -14.46 2.06 13.84
C PHE A 97 -13.53 2.94 14.69
N GLY A 98 -13.68 4.26 14.61
CA GLY A 98 -12.83 5.19 15.36
C GLY A 98 -12.95 6.64 14.91
N ILE A 99 -12.51 7.57 15.76
CA ILE A 99 -12.56 9.00 15.48
C ILE A 99 -11.27 9.45 14.78
N GLY A 100 -11.42 10.27 13.75
CA GLY A 100 -10.31 10.96 13.10
C GLY A 100 -9.54 10.06 12.14
N ASN A 101 -8.71 9.17 12.66
CA ASN A 101 -7.73 8.44 11.86
C ASN A 101 -7.76 6.93 12.15
N PHE A 102 -7.33 6.13 11.18
CA PHE A 102 -7.06 4.70 11.38
C PHE A 102 -5.73 4.29 10.76
N THR A 103 -5.21 3.14 11.17
CA THR A 103 -4.16 2.42 10.46
C THR A 103 -4.50 0.94 10.48
N GLN A 104 -4.56 0.31 9.31
CA GLN A 104 -5.01 -1.08 9.18
C GLN A 104 -4.23 -1.79 8.07
N ASN A 105 -3.93 -3.06 8.30
CA ASN A 105 -3.40 -3.95 7.29
C ASN A 105 -4.53 -4.67 6.55
N TYR A 106 -4.47 -4.63 5.23
CA TYR A 106 -5.37 -5.33 4.32
C TYR A 106 -4.57 -6.31 3.47
N THR A 107 -4.87 -7.61 3.60
CA THR A 107 -4.23 -8.65 2.80
C THR A 107 -5.07 -8.91 1.55
N ILE A 108 -4.51 -8.61 0.38
CA ILE A 108 -5.17 -8.80 -0.91
C ILE A 108 -4.37 -9.80 -1.72
N ILE A 109 -5.07 -10.77 -2.33
CA ILE A 109 -4.46 -11.65 -3.34
C ILE A 109 -4.39 -10.86 -4.64
N THR A 110 -3.21 -10.74 -5.25
CA THR A 110 -3.09 -10.01 -6.52
C THR A 110 -3.94 -10.73 -7.58
N PRO A 111 -4.94 -10.07 -8.18
CA PRO A 111 -5.79 -10.69 -9.20
C PRO A 111 -4.98 -11.05 -10.45
N GLU A 112 -5.50 -12.00 -11.24
CA GLU A 112 -4.92 -12.35 -12.54
C GLU A 112 -5.34 -11.35 -13.64
N PHE A 113 -4.39 -10.99 -14.51
CA PHE A 113 -4.59 -10.04 -15.61
C PHE A 113 -3.86 -10.51 -16.85
N THR A 114 -4.46 -10.30 -18.02
CA THR A 114 -3.88 -10.71 -19.32
C THR A 114 -3.06 -9.62 -20.02
N GLU A 115 -3.15 -8.37 -19.57
CA GLU A 115 -2.60 -7.20 -20.26
C GLU A 115 -1.52 -6.47 -19.47
N SER A 116 -0.69 -5.69 -20.16
CA SER A 116 0.34 -4.84 -19.58
C SER A 116 -0.20 -3.48 -19.12
N ASN A 117 0.52 -2.82 -18.19
CA ASN A 117 0.16 -1.59 -17.49
C ASN A 117 -0.93 -1.77 -16.44
N TYR A 118 -0.52 -1.73 -15.19
CA TYR A 118 -1.40 -1.99 -14.07
C TYR A 118 -1.56 -0.74 -13.23
N VAL A 119 -2.82 -0.41 -12.93
CA VAL A 119 -3.16 0.66 -12.01
C VAL A 119 -3.87 0.06 -10.81
N ILE A 120 -3.36 0.33 -9.62
CA ILE A 120 -4.09 0.05 -8.38
C ILE A 120 -4.62 1.37 -7.87
N GLN A 121 -5.94 1.52 -7.83
CA GLN A 121 -6.59 2.66 -7.19
C GLN A 121 -7.15 2.22 -5.84
N ILE A 122 -6.89 3.01 -4.81
CA ILE A 122 -7.38 2.75 -3.47
C ILE A 122 -8.20 3.97 -3.05
N ILE A 123 -9.45 3.72 -2.67
CA ILE A 123 -10.43 4.76 -2.33
C ILE A 123 -10.89 4.54 -0.90
N LEU A 124 -10.81 5.58 -0.09
CA LEU A 124 -11.41 5.63 1.24
C LEU A 124 -12.78 6.29 1.15
N PHE A 125 -13.82 5.62 1.65
CA PHE A 125 -15.16 6.16 1.82
C PHE A 125 -15.46 6.38 3.30
N ASN A 126 -15.93 7.58 3.63
CA ASN A 126 -16.47 7.94 4.93
C ASN A 126 -17.85 8.58 4.72
N ASN A 127 -18.88 8.03 5.36
CA ASN A 127 -20.28 8.44 5.22
C ASN A 127 -20.75 8.49 3.76
N PHE A 128 -20.42 7.46 2.96
CA PHE A 128 -20.72 7.39 1.52
C PHE A 128 -20.07 8.48 0.65
N GLN A 129 -19.13 9.24 1.21
CA GLN A 129 -18.37 10.26 0.50
C GLN A 129 -16.92 9.80 0.36
N MET A 130 -16.31 10.10 -0.79
CA MET A 130 -14.89 9.85 -0.99
C MET A 130 -14.09 10.77 -0.06
N ALA A 131 -13.39 10.16 0.89
CA ALA A 131 -12.56 10.86 1.86
C ALA A 131 -11.10 10.97 1.39
N GLY A 132 -10.63 10.01 0.60
CA GLY A 132 -9.27 9.97 0.06
C GLY A 132 -9.16 9.01 -1.13
N CYS A 133 -8.20 9.27 -2.01
CA CYS A 133 -8.00 8.47 -3.22
C CYS A 133 -6.53 8.51 -3.66
N VAL A 134 -5.90 7.35 -3.81
CA VAL A 134 -4.55 7.21 -4.36
C VAL A 134 -4.51 6.22 -5.51
N ARG A 135 -3.67 6.48 -6.51
CA ARG A 135 -3.40 5.57 -7.65
C ARG A 135 -1.92 5.24 -7.74
N PHE A 136 -1.62 3.96 -7.81
CA PHE A 136 -0.29 3.44 -8.12
C PHE A 136 -0.26 3.04 -9.59
N LYS A 137 0.48 3.79 -10.41
CA LYS A 137 0.81 3.37 -11.78
C LYS A 137 2.06 2.50 -11.72
N ARG A 138 1.99 1.29 -12.27
CA ARG A 138 3.13 0.36 -12.31
C ARG A 138 3.40 -0.05 -13.75
N ASN A 139 4.64 0.15 -14.16
CA ASN A 139 5.13 -0.29 -15.47
C ASN A 139 5.33 -1.82 -15.53
N SER A 140 5.48 -2.47 -14.36
CA SER A 140 5.56 -3.92 -14.21
C SER A 140 5.25 -4.32 -12.77
N PHE A 141 4.42 -5.36 -12.57
CA PHE A 141 4.48 -6.20 -11.36
C PHE A 141 5.61 -7.23 -11.54
N GLN A 142 6.21 -7.74 -10.46
CA GLN A 142 7.33 -8.70 -10.53
C GLN A 142 7.02 -10.03 -9.87
#